data_AF-A0A970EUA7-F1
#
_entry.id   AF-A0A970EUA7-F1
#
_cell.length_a   1.000
_cell.length_b   1.000
_cell.length_c   1.000
_cell.angle_alpha   90.00
_cell.angle_beta   90.00
_cell.angle_gamma   90.00
#
_symmetry.space_group_name_H-M   'P 1'
#
loop_
_entity.id
_entity.type
_entity.pdbx_description
1 polymer ?
#
loop_
_entity_poly.entity_id
_entity_poly.type
_entity_poly.pdbx_seq_one_letter_code
_entity_poly.pdbx_strand_id
1 'polypeptide(L)'
;FLREGGWKNVILEVANEYTVEPFAVAPIVNQPQGMVALIDIARRESGLPVGSSAGGGLVDEEVARASDVVLIHGNGMTRQQMVNCINKARRFAPGKPVLCNEDSQALSNMQAHIDMGVSWGYYNNMTKQEPPTDWSIINGEDRFFAWRMAHSLGLDPEPIPEEEQIMLVGLENNEMTDGKCWPRVAALYPEKIDFVDFYRDNEHLGRCYDDPFTLGYIANWLQAPCMKAAGEWEAVIHMRDGSIIRRTKRVRDVGSI
;
A
#
# COMPACT_ATOMS: atom_id res chain seq x y z
N PHE A 1 32.70 -1.15 4.36
CA PHE A 1 31.72 -0.50 3.44
C PHE A 1 30.65 0.32 4.17
N LEU A 2 29.58 -0.28 4.75
CA LEU A 2 28.46 0.50 5.30
C LEU A 2 28.89 1.54 6.35
N ARG A 3 29.74 1.12 7.30
CA ARG A 3 30.28 1.99 8.36
C ARG A 3 31.21 3.10 7.85
N GLU A 4 31.95 2.81 6.79
CA GLU A 4 32.94 3.73 6.24
C GLU A 4 32.29 4.77 5.31
N GLY A 5 31.08 4.51 4.81
CA GLY A 5 30.41 5.36 3.84
C GLY A 5 29.89 6.69 4.38
N GLY A 6 29.83 6.88 5.71
CA GLY A 6 29.44 8.16 6.32
C GLY A 6 28.01 8.60 6.04
N TRP A 7 27.14 7.70 5.58
CA TRP A 7 25.78 7.98 5.14
C TRP A 7 24.92 8.60 6.25
N LYS A 8 24.12 9.61 5.89
CA LYS A 8 23.23 10.34 6.82
C LYS A 8 21.74 10.11 6.55
N ASN A 9 21.43 9.45 5.44
CA ASN A 9 20.10 9.23 4.90
C ASN A 9 19.79 7.73 4.68
N VAL A 10 20.48 6.86 5.42
CA VAL A 10 20.31 5.40 5.33
C VAL A 10 19.83 4.89 6.67
N ILE A 11 18.74 4.12 6.65
CA ILE A 11 18.22 3.32 7.76
C ILE A 11 18.37 1.86 7.34
N LEU A 12 18.76 0.99 8.26
CA LEU A 12 18.91 -0.43 7.99
C LEU A 12 17.74 -1.22 8.61
N GLU A 13 16.98 -1.89 7.75
CA GLU A 13 16.03 -2.92 8.15
C GLU A 13 16.72 -4.28 8.14
N VAL A 14 16.73 -4.98 9.27
CA VAL A 14 17.41 -6.28 9.39
C VAL A 14 16.68 -7.37 8.62
N ALA A 15 15.36 -7.44 8.75
CA ALA A 15 14.52 -8.37 8.02
C ALA A 15 13.12 -7.76 7.82
N ASN A 16 12.69 -7.71 6.57
CA ASN A 16 11.31 -7.37 6.22
C ASN A 16 10.37 -8.44 6.77
N GLU A 17 9.39 -8.02 7.57
CA GLU A 17 8.35 -8.88 8.16
C GLU A 17 8.88 -10.18 8.76
N TYR A 18 9.82 -10.10 9.70
CA TYR A 18 10.53 -11.29 10.21
C TYR A 18 9.61 -12.39 10.77
N THR A 19 8.36 -12.06 11.08
CA THR A 19 7.33 -12.98 11.60
C THR A 19 6.59 -13.77 10.52
N VAL A 20 6.79 -13.52 9.22
CA VAL A 20 6.08 -14.26 8.16
C VAL A 20 6.49 -15.73 8.11
N GLU A 21 5.57 -16.57 7.61
CA GLU A 21 5.71 -18.02 7.59
C GLU A 21 7.03 -18.51 6.98
N PRO A 22 7.57 -17.94 5.88
CA PRO A 22 8.85 -18.37 5.33
C PRO A 22 10.03 -18.28 6.30
N PHE A 23 9.99 -17.39 7.30
CA PHE A 23 11.03 -17.28 8.30
C PHE A 23 10.90 -18.29 9.44
N ALA A 24 9.79 -19.04 9.56
CA ALA A 24 9.57 -19.99 10.64
C ALA A 24 10.67 -21.07 10.75
N VAL A 25 11.36 -21.38 9.64
CA VAL A 25 12.51 -22.31 9.61
C VAL A 25 13.80 -21.73 10.19
N ALA A 26 13.86 -20.41 10.44
CA ALA A 26 15.02 -19.69 10.94
C ALA A 26 14.70 -18.92 12.23
N PRO A 27 14.68 -19.59 13.41
CA PRO A 27 14.31 -18.95 14.68
C PRO A 27 15.14 -17.72 15.04
N ILE A 28 16.40 -17.65 14.60
CA ILE A 28 17.26 -16.46 14.80
C ILE A 28 16.69 -15.20 14.14
N VAL A 29 15.92 -15.35 13.05
CA VAL A 29 15.21 -14.25 12.38
C VAL A 29 13.78 -14.14 12.92
N ASN A 30 13.06 -15.26 13.03
CA ASN A 30 11.62 -15.28 13.26
C ASN A 30 11.18 -15.02 14.72
N GLN A 31 12.08 -15.12 15.68
CA GLN A 31 11.77 -14.89 17.09
C GLN A 31 12.27 -13.52 17.56
N PRO A 32 11.51 -12.79 18.41
CA PRO A 32 11.89 -11.46 18.89
C PRO A 32 13.31 -11.38 19.45
N GLN A 33 13.72 -12.33 20.28
CA GLN A 33 15.05 -12.32 20.92
C GLN A 33 16.18 -12.50 19.91
N GLY A 34 15.95 -13.33 18.88
CA GLY A 34 16.88 -13.49 17.76
C GLY A 34 16.99 -12.19 16.96
N MET A 35 15.86 -11.56 16.67
CA MET A 35 15.83 -10.29 15.96
C MET A 35 16.52 -9.16 16.74
N VAL A 36 16.34 -9.10 18.07
CA VAL A 36 17.08 -8.16 18.94
C VAL A 36 18.60 -8.35 18.80
N ALA A 37 19.07 -9.59 18.84
CA ALA A 37 20.50 -9.89 18.68
C ALA A 37 21.02 -9.47 17.28
N LEU A 38 20.24 -9.68 16.22
CA LEU A 38 20.59 -9.26 14.87
C LEU A 38 20.61 -7.73 14.71
N ILE A 39 19.66 -7.03 15.32
CA ILE A 39 19.63 -5.55 15.38
C ILE A 39 20.90 -5.03 16.07
N ASP A 40 21.29 -5.62 17.20
CA ASP A 40 22.49 -5.19 17.93
C ASP A 40 23.78 -5.42 17.13
N ILE A 41 23.87 -6.55 16.42
CA ILE A 41 24.99 -6.82 15.50
C ILE A 41 24.98 -5.78 14.38
N ALA A 42 23.86 -5.61 13.68
CA ALA A 42 23.78 -4.69 12.55
C ALA A 42 24.10 -3.25 12.95
N ARG A 43 23.63 -2.78 14.12
CA ARG A 43 23.95 -1.46 14.66
C ARG A 43 25.45 -1.31 14.92
N ARG A 44 26.06 -2.29 15.59
CA ARG A 44 27.49 -2.26 15.95
C ARG A 44 28.39 -2.25 14.70
N GLU A 45 28.05 -3.07 13.71
CA GLU A 45 28.87 -3.24 12.51
C GLU A 45 28.65 -2.10 11.49
N SER A 46 27.43 -1.55 11.40
CA SER A 46 27.10 -0.50 10.41
C SER A 46 27.29 0.91 10.93
N GLY A 47 27.04 1.19 12.22
CA GLY A 47 26.96 2.55 12.74
C GLY A 47 25.77 3.38 12.21
N LEU A 48 24.78 2.73 11.58
CA LEU A 48 23.55 3.34 11.06
C LEU A 48 22.38 3.16 12.06
N PRO A 49 21.29 3.95 11.95
CA PRO A 49 20.03 3.63 12.63
C PRO A 49 19.48 2.29 12.12
N VAL A 50 19.13 1.39 13.04
CA VAL A 50 18.67 0.04 12.71
C VAL A 50 17.28 -0.23 13.26
N GLY A 51 16.46 -0.97 12.51
CA GLY A 51 15.21 -1.54 12.98
C GLY A 51 14.89 -2.84 12.26
N SER A 52 13.72 -3.40 12.56
CA SER A 52 13.16 -4.53 11.82
C SER A 52 11.63 -4.47 11.89
N SER A 53 10.95 -4.87 10.83
CA SER A 53 9.49 -4.90 10.77
C SER A 53 8.96 -6.29 11.10
N ALA A 54 7.82 -6.35 11.76
CA ALA A 54 6.98 -7.55 11.81
C ALA A 54 5.90 -7.45 10.72
N GLY A 55 5.19 -8.56 10.46
CA GLY A 55 4.11 -8.57 9.46
C GLY A 55 3.00 -7.54 9.75
N GLY A 56 2.24 -7.18 8.72
CA GLY A 56 1.14 -6.19 8.78
C GLY A 56 0.36 -6.14 10.10
N GLY A 57 0.35 -4.96 10.74
CA GLY A 57 -0.35 -4.69 11.99
C GLY A 57 0.26 -5.26 13.27
N LEU A 58 1.36 -6.01 13.17
CA LEU A 58 2.10 -6.51 14.33
C LEU A 58 3.18 -5.50 14.76
N VAL A 59 3.24 -5.26 16.07
CA VAL A 59 4.34 -4.52 16.71
C VAL A 59 4.76 -5.34 17.92
N ASP A 60 5.97 -5.89 17.85
CA ASP A 60 6.60 -6.60 18.95
C ASP A 60 7.29 -5.61 19.89
N GLU A 61 7.08 -5.77 21.20
CA GLU A 61 7.61 -4.82 22.18
C GLU A 61 9.12 -4.93 22.34
N GLU A 62 9.70 -6.14 22.31
CA GLU A 62 11.13 -6.35 22.47
C GLU A 62 11.89 -5.79 21.26
N VAL A 63 11.40 -6.06 20.05
CA VAL A 63 11.99 -5.54 18.80
C VAL A 63 11.82 -4.02 18.69
N ALA A 64 10.66 -3.46 19.04
CA ALA A 64 10.46 -2.02 19.05
C ALA A 64 11.41 -1.32 20.04
N ARG A 65 11.58 -1.89 21.25
CA ARG A 65 12.52 -1.37 22.25
C ARG A 65 13.97 -1.48 21.81
N ALA A 66 14.34 -2.54 21.08
CA ALA A 66 15.70 -2.71 20.57
C ALA A 66 16.02 -1.83 19.36
N SER A 67 15.05 -1.50 18.52
CA SER A 67 15.24 -0.71 17.29
C SER A 67 15.59 0.76 17.57
N ASP A 68 16.42 1.39 16.76
CA ASP A 68 16.65 2.86 16.77
C ASP A 68 15.51 3.61 16.07
N VAL A 69 14.90 2.97 15.07
CA VAL A 69 13.70 3.41 14.36
C VAL A 69 12.71 2.26 14.38
N VAL A 70 11.50 2.48 14.89
CA VAL A 70 10.48 1.42 14.96
C VAL A 70 9.79 1.32 13.61
N LEU A 71 10.06 0.21 12.89
CA LEU A 71 9.45 -0.10 11.60
C LEU A 71 8.10 -0.81 11.83
N ILE A 72 7.06 -0.36 11.14
CA ILE A 72 5.72 -0.94 11.22
C ILE A 72 5.12 -1.10 9.82
N HIS A 73 4.29 -2.12 9.63
CA HIS A 73 3.59 -2.38 8.39
C HIS A 73 2.07 -2.16 8.56
N GLY A 74 1.42 -1.55 7.57
CA GLY A 74 -0.01 -1.24 7.56
C GLY A 74 -0.86 -2.20 6.72
N ASN A 75 -0.25 -3.21 6.08
CA ASN A 75 -0.92 -4.19 5.24
C ASN A 75 -2.11 -4.82 5.98
N GLY A 76 -3.30 -4.75 5.37
CA GLY A 76 -4.55 -5.30 5.89
C GLY A 76 -5.23 -4.44 6.96
N MET A 77 -4.69 -3.26 7.29
CA MET A 77 -5.25 -2.38 8.31
C MET A 77 -6.24 -1.37 7.72
N THR A 78 -7.33 -1.13 8.42
CA THR A 78 -8.14 0.08 8.28
C THR A 78 -7.41 1.30 8.87
N ARG A 79 -7.87 2.51 8.53
CA ARG A 79 -7.37 3.78 9.07
C ARG A 79 -7.26 3.79 10.60
N GLN A 80 -8.29 3.29 11.30
CA GLN A 80 -8.30 3.28 12.76
C GLN A 80 -7.36 2.22 13.33
N GLN A 81 -7.26 1.05 12.70
CA GLN A 81 -6.27 0.03 13.08
C GLN A 81 -4.86 0.58 12.92
N MET A 82 -4.59 1.34 11.87
CA MET A 82 -3.30 1.98 11.63
C MET A 82 -2.93 3.01 12.71
N VAL A 83 -3.87 3.88 13.09
CA VAL A 83 -3.69 4.80 14.23
C VAL A 83 -3.38 4.04 15.53
N ASN A 84 -4.07 2.93 15.77
CA ASN A 84 -3.82 2.08 16.95
C ASN A 84 -2.42 1.44 16.90
N CYS A 85 -1.97 1.02 15.73
CA CYS A 85 -0.63 0.47 15.49
C CYS A 85 0.47 1.50 15.81
N ILE A 86 0.34 2.71 15.28
CA ILE A 86 1.28 3.83 15.55
C ILE A 86 1.33 4.14 17.05
N ASN A 87 0.18 4.23 17.71
CA ASN A 87 0.13 4.51 19.15
C ASN A 87 0.73 3.37 19.99
N LYS A 88 0.54 2.12 19.57
CA LYS A 88 1.18 0.96 20.20
C LYS A 88 2.70 1.02 20.07
N ALA A 89 3.22 1.31 18.88
CA ALA A 89 4.66 1.50 18.65
C ALA A 89 5.26 2.60 19.53
N ARG A 90 4.62 3.77 19.59
CA ARG A 90 5.03 4.89 20.45
C ARG A 90 5.03 4.54 21.94
N ARG A 91 4.08 3.72 22.39
CA ARG A 91 4.00 3.26 23.77
C ARG A 91 5.13 2.28 24.10
N PHE A 92 5.44 1.36 23.20
CA PHE A 92 6.50 0.36 23.40
C PHE A 92 7.90 0.98 23.36
N ALA A 93 8.11 2.00 22.53
CA ALA A 93 9.38 2.70 22.42
C ALA A 93 9.22 4.24 22.50
N PRO A 94 8.94 4.80 23.69
CA PRO A 94 8.78 6.23 23.86
C PRO A 94 10.02 7.01 23.41
N GLY A 95 9.81 8.08 22.64
CA GLY A 95 10.88 8.96 22.14
C GLY A 95 11.62 8.44 20.90
N LYS A 96 11.32 7.22 20.41
CA LYS A 96 11.89 6.71 19.16
C LYS A 96 11.02 7.07 17.96
N PRO A 97 11.61 7.38 16.80
CA PRO A 97 10.84 7.60 15.57
C PRO A 97 10.11 6.32 15.17
N VAL A 98 8.87 6.47 14.72
CA VAL A 98 8.07 5.41 14.10
C VAL A 98 8.05 5.67 12.60
N LEU A 99 8.38 4.64 11.81
CA LEU A 99 8.42 4.69 10.36
C LEU A 99 7.55 3.55 9.85
N CYS A 100 6.55 3.88 9.03
CA CYS A 100 5.86 2.87 8.23
C CYS A 100 6.49 2.84 6.84
N ASN A 101 7.15 1.73 6.53
CA ASN A 101 7.85 1.46 5.26
C ASN A 101 6.99 0.64 4.28
N GLU A 102 5.89 0.04 4.75
CA GLU A 102 4.95 -0.72 3.92
C GLU A 102 3.51 -0.61 4.46
N ASP A 103 2.52 -0.28 3.64
CA ASP A 103 1.09 -0.43 3.97
C ASP A 103 0.32 -0.99 2.77
N SER A 104 0.00 -0.12 1.81
CA SER A 104 -0.82 -0.47 0.65
C SER A 104 -0.92 0.70 -0.34
N GLN A 105 -1.75 0.52 -1.36
CA GLN A 105 -2.22 1.54 -2.28
C GLN A 105 -3.51 2.25 -1.81
N ALA A 106 -4.04 1.91 -0.63
CA ALA A 106 -5.25 2.51 -0.08
C ALA A 106 -4.97 3.94 0.43
N LEU A 107 -5.18 4.93 -0.43
CA LEU A 107 -4.88 6.34 -0.14
C LEU A 107 -5.67 6.92 1.04
N SER A 108 -6.79 6.30 1.45
CA SER A 108 -7.50 6.72 2.64
C SER A 108 -6.67 6.55 3.92
N ASN A 109 -5.83 5.51 3.98
CA ASN A 109 -4.90 5.27 5.09
C ASN A 109 -3.72 6.26 5.06
N MET A 110 -3.26 6.72 3.90
CA MET A 110 -2.19 7.74 3.78
C MET A 110 -2.51 9.00 4.60
N GLN A 111 -3.77 9.43 4.63
CA GLN A 111 -4.17 10.58 5.45
C GLN A 111 -3.96 10.34 6.95
N ALA A 112 -4.24 9.13 7.44
CA ALA A 112 -4.00 8.78 8.84
C ALA A 112 -2.50 8.87 9.21
N HIS A 113 -1.60 8.56 8.27
CA HIS A 113 -0.16 8.69 8.46
C HIS A 113 0.28 10.15 8.52
N ILE A 114 -0.23 10.97 7.60
CA ILE A 114 0.03 12.42 7.58
C ILE A 114 -0.42 13.05 8.91
N ASP A 115 -1.66 12.79 9.34
CA ASP A 115 -2.22 13.36 10.58
C ASP A 115 -1.44 12.92 11.82
N MET A 116 -0.90 11.69 11.79
CA MET A 116 -0.09 11.16 12.88
C MET A 116 1.40 11.55 12.78
N GLY A 117 1.84 12.19 11.70
CA GLY A 117 3.25 12.53 11.48
C GLY A 117 4.15 11.30 11.33
N VAL A 118 3.70 10.27 10.62
CA VAL A 118 4.44 9.04 10.33
C VAL A 118 4.57 8.88 8.80
N SER A 119 5.66 8.28 8.33
CA SER A 119 5.86 7.99 6.90
C SER A 119 4.78 7.04 6.36
N TRP A 120 4.58 7.02 5.04
CA TRP A 120 3.71 6.06 4.36
C TRP A 120 4.52 5.20 3.40
N GLY A 121 4.47 3.87 3.58
CA GLY A 121 5.03 2.91 2.65
C GLY A 121 4.07 2.59 1.51
N TYR A 122 4.20 3.29 0.39
CA TYR A 122 3.36 3.02 -0.78
C TYR A 122 3.72 1.67 -1.40
N TYR A 123 2.89 0.68 -1.09
CA TYR A 123 3.04 -0.69 -1.57
C TYR A 123 1.99 -0.95 -2.67
N ASN A 124 2.44 -0.95 -3.93
CA ASN A 124 1.61 -1.25 -5.10
C ASN A 124 2.15 -2.49 -5.81
N ASN A 125 1.76 -3.68 -5.32
CA ASN A 125 2.18 -4.96 -5.93
C ASN A 125 1.74 -5.07 -7.40
N MET A 126 0.55 -4.56 -7.73
CA MET A 126 -0.11 -4.81 -9.01
C MET A 126 0.69 -4.36 -10.23
N THR A 127 1.20 -3.14 -10.19
CA THR A 127 1.94 -2.58 -11.34
C THR A 127 3.43 -2.50 -11.07
N LYS A 128 3.87 -2.59 -9.81
CA LYS A 128 5.27 -2.41 -9.41
C LYS A 128 5.97 -3.69 -8.97
N GLN A 129 5.28 -4.79 -8.69
CA GLN A 129 5.95 -6.04 -8.27
C GLN A 129 5.50 -7.26 -9.07
N GLU A 130 4.25 -7.27 -9.52
CA GLU A 130 3.68 -8.32 -10.35
C GLU A 130 3.95 -8.03 -11.83
N PRO A 131 4.23 -9.06 -12.65
CA PRO A 131 4.32 -8.90 -14.10
C PRO A 131 2.95 -8.62 -14.75
N PRO A 132 2.91 -7.82 -15.84
CA PRO A 132 4.01 -7.02 -16.37
C PRO A 132 4.26 -5.78 -15.51
N THR A 133 5.49 -5.63 -15.04
CA THR A 133 5.85 -4.52 -14.16
C THR A 133 6.09 -3.24 -14.96
N ASP A 134 5.46 -2.14 -14.54
CA ASP A 134 5.63 -0.80 -15.10
C ASP A 134 6.10 0.16 -14.00
N TRP A 135 7.39 0.50 -14.00
CA TRP A 135 7.98 1.37 -12.98
C TRP A 135 7.74 2.87 -13.20
N SER A 136 6.99 3.25 -14.24
CA SER A 136 6.56 4.63 -14.41
C SER A 136 5.48 5.02 -13.41
N ILE A 137 5.22 6.33 -13.26
CA ILE A 137 4.06 6.83 -12.52
C ILE A 137 2.86 6.69 -13.45
N ILE A 138 2.05 5.65 -13.25
CA ILE A 138 0.85 5.43 -14.07
C ILE A 138 -0.30 6.36 -13.60
N ASN A 139 -1.24 6.63 -14.50
CA ASN A 139 -2.48 7.30 -14.10
C ASN A 139 -3.27 6.44 -13.11
N GLY A 140 -4.13 7.06 -12.30
CA GLY A 140 -4.79 6.37 -11.20
C GLY A 140 -3.96 6.43 -9.93
N GLU A 141 -3.73 5.28 -9.28
CA GLU A 141 -3.21 5.25 -7.90
C GLU A 141 -1.84 5.92 -7.76
N ASP A 142 -0.88 5.69 -8.66
CA ASP A 142 0.46 6.26 -8.51
C ASP A 142 0.44 7.79 -8.67
N ARG A 143 -0.29 8.30 -9.68
CA ARG A 143 -0.44 9.74 -9.88
C ARG A 143 -1.11 10.39 -8.68
N PHE A 144 -2.15 9.76 -8.14
CA PHE A 144 -2.85 10.28 -6.95
C PHE A 144 -1.98 10.23 -5.70
N PHE A 145 -1.22 9.14 -5.50
CA PHE A 145 -0.23 9.05 -4.43
C PHE A 145 0.83 10.15 -4.55
N ALA A 146 1.46 10.29 -5.72
CA ALA A 146 2.50 11.29 -5.96
C ALA A 146 1.97 12.72 -5.74
N TRP A 147 0.75 12.99 -6.21
CA TRP A 147 0.09 14.28 -6.01
C TRP A 147 -0.20 14.55 -4.52
N ARG A 148 -0.82 13.60 -3.80
CA ARG A 148 -1.11 13.76 -2.36
C ARG A 148 0.18 13.92 -1.55
N MET A 149 1.24 13.21 -1.93
CA MET A 149 2.55 13.34 -1.31
C MET A 149 3.09 14.75 -1.50
N ALA A 150 3.20 15.22 -2.75
CA ALA A 150 3.69 16.57 -3.04
C ALA A 150 2.87 17.66 -2.35
N HIS A 151 1.53 17.54 -2.38
CA HIS A 151 0.64 18.46 -1.69
C HIS A 151 0.86 18.45 -0.17
N SER A 152 0.97 17.26 0.44
CA SER A 152 1.20 17.13 1.90
C SER A 152 2.54 17.72 2.37
N LEU A 153 3.51 17.82 1.45
CA LEU A 153 4.82 18.45 1.68
C LEU A 153 4.83 19.96 1.40
N GLY A 154 3.70 20.56 1.02
CA GLY A 154 3.61 21.99 0.69
C GLY A 154 4.26 22.37 -0.64
N LEU A 155 4.39 21.42 -1.57
CA LEU A 155 4.95 21.66 -2.91
C LEU A 155 3.90 22.17 -3.92
N ASP A 156 2.62 22.28 -3.52
CA ASP A 156 1.50 22.80 -4.30
C ASP A 156 1.50 22.35 -5.78
N PRO A 157 1.41 21.02 -6.04
CA PRO A 157 1.35 20.51 -7.39
C PRO A 157 0.11 21.03 -8.15
N GLU A 158 0.21 21.11 -9.49
CA GLU A 158 -0.94 21.49 -10.33
C GLU A 158 -2.16 20.62 -10.00
N PRO A 159 -3.35 21.22 -9.79
CA PRO A 159 -4.55 20.46 -9.46
C PRO A 159 -4.91 19.44 -10.55
N ILE A 160 -5.29 18.23 -10.14
CA ILE A 160 -5.87 17.24 -11.06
C ILE A 160 -7.31 17.67 -11.37
N PRO A 161 -7.72 17.78 -12.65
CA PRO A 161 -9.10 18.10 -13.03
C PRO A 161 -10.11 17.15 -12.38
N GLU A 162 -11.27 17.67 -11.96
CA GLU A 162 -12.26 16.89 -11.19
C GLU A 162 -12.72 15.62 -11.91
N GLU A 163 -12.86 15.68 -13.23
CA GLU A 163 -13.20 14.55 -14.09
C GLU A 163 -12.13 13.44 -14.10
N GLU A 164 -10.87 13.77 -13.83
CA GLU A 164 -9.74 12.85 -13.77
C GLU A 164 -9.46 12.32 -12.36
N GLN A 165 -10.11 12.86 -11.32
CA GLN A 165 -9.83 12.47 -9.93
C GLN A 165 -10.38 11.09 -9.54
N ILE A 166 -11.25 10.50 -10.38
CA ILE A 166 -11.82 9.17 -10.17
C ILE A 166 -11.77 8.40 -11.50
N MET A 167 -11.10 7.26 -11.51
CA MET A 167 -10.77 6.51 -12.72
C MET A 167 -11.08 5.02 -12.56
N LEU A 168 -11.58 4.39 -13.62
CA LEU A 168 -11.65 2.93 -13.76
C LEU A 168 -10.35 2.43 -14.39
N VAL A 169 -9.59 1.64 -13.62
CA VAL A 169 -8.23 1.16 -13.96
C VAL A 169 -8.12 -0.37 -13.79
N GLY A 170 -6.96 -0.95 -14.13
CA GLY A 170 -6.73 -2.40 -14.08
C GLY A 170 -7.37 -3.18 -15.24
N LEU A 171 -7.64 -2.47 -16.32
CA LEU A 171 -8.21 -2.95 -17.59
C LEU A 171 -7.31 -2.58 -18.78
N GLU A 172 -6.13 -2.04 -18.49
CA GLU A 172 -5.10 -1.61 -19.41
C GLU A 172 -4.29 -2.82 -19.87
N ASN A 173 -3.80 -2.81 -21.11
CA ASN A 173 -3.05 -3.95 -21.64
C ASN A 173 -1.80 -4.28 -20.83
N ASN A 174 -1.16 -3.28 -20.23
CA ASN A 174 0.00 -3.43 -19.33
C ASN A 174 -0.40 -3.70 -17.87
N GLU A 175 -1.67 -3.98 -17.58
CA GLU A 175 -2.16 -4.42 -16.26
C GLU A 175 -2.96 -5.73 -16.37
N MET A 176 -2.99 -6.35 -17.55
CA MET A 176 -3.67 -7.61 -17.82
C MET A 176 -2.66 -8.72 -18.11
N THR A 177 -2.96 -9.94 -17.69
CA THR A 177 -2.08 -11.11 -17.90
C THR A 177 -2.94 -12.35 -18.11
N ASP A 178 -2.63 -13.15 -19.14
CA ASP A 178 -3.33 -14.41 -19.47
C ASP A 178 -4.87 -14.27 -19.55
N GLY A 179 -5.35 -13.16 -20.13
CA GLY A 179 -6.79 -12.86 -20.25
C GLY A 179 -7.48 -12.43 -18.95
N LYS A 180 -6.73 -12.36 -17.84
CA LYS A 180 -7.18 -11.86 -16.54
C LYS A 180 -6.99 -10.36 -16.44
N CYS A 181 -7.81 -9.72 -15.61
CA CYS A 181 -7.74 -8.30 -15.29
C CYS A 181 -8.05 -8.06 -13.81
N TRP A 182 -7.74 -6.86 -13.32
CA TRP A 182 -7.92 -6.46 -11.92
C TRP A 182 -8.67 -5.13 -11.83
N PRO A 183 -9.95 -5.12 -12.23
CA PRO A 183 -10.75 -3.90 -12.31
C PRO A 183 -10.93 -3.28 -10.93
N ARG A 184 -10.68 -1.99 -10.85
CA ARG A 184 -10.76 -1.20 -9.62
C ARG A 184 -11.01 0.27 -9.92
N VAL A 185 -11.39 1.02 -8.89
CA VAL A 185 -11.55 2.47 -8.99
C VAL A 185 -10.45 3.17 -8.21
N ALA A 186 -9.53 3.79 -8.94
CA ALA A 186 -8.58 4.72 -8.35
C ALA A 186 -9.27 6.06 -8.10
N ALA A 187 -9.07 6.63 -6.92
CA ALA A 187 -9.63 7.94 -6.57
C ALA A 187 -8.60 8.79 -5.81
N LEU A 188 -8.55 10.10 -6.10
CA LEU A 188 -7.69 11.04 -5.38
C LEU A 188 -8.12 11.18 -3.91
N TYR A 189 -9.43 11.12 -3.66
CA TYR A 189 -10.04 11.17 -2.32
C TYR A 189 -11.00 10.00 -2.13
N PRO A 190 -10.49 8.76 -1.92
CA PRO A 190 -11.31 7.56 -1.72
C PRO A 190 -12.33 7.71 -0.59
N GLU A 191 -12.02 8.51 0.43
CA GLU A 191 -12.89 8.77 1.58
C GLU A 191 -14.23 9.42 1.23
N LYS A 192 -14.36 10.01 0.02
CA LYS A 192 -15.61 10.59 -0.48
C LYS A 192 -16.55 9.56 -1.11
N ILE A 193 -16.04 8.38 -1.42
CA ILE A 193 -16.82 7.28 -2.02
C ILE A 193 -17.46 6.47 -0.88
N ASP A 194 -18.73 6.10 -1.08
CA ASP A 194 -19.45 5.19 -0.18
C ASP A 194 -19.23 3.74 -0.62
N PHE A 195 -19.49 3.44 -1.89
CA PHE A 195 -19.19 2.14 -2.51
C PHE A 195 -19.16 2.23 -4.03
N VAL A 196 -18.67 1.17 -4.67
CA VAL A 196 -18.62 1.02 -6.13
C VAL A 196 -19.31 -0.28 -6.54
N ASP A 197 -20.23 -0.20 -7.49
CA ASP A 197 -20.78 -1.37 -8.19
C ASP A 197 -20.09 -1.53 -9.55
N PHE A 198 -19.63 -2.75 -9.86
CA PHE A 198 -19.01 -3.08 -11.13
C PHE A 198 -19.98 -3.85 -12.03
N TYR A 199 -19.95 -3.51 -13.31
CA TYR A 199 -20.69 -4.18 -14.36
C TYR A 199 -19.78 -4.53 -15.52
N ARG A 200 -20.11 -5.60 -16.24
CA ARG A 200 -19.55 -5.91 -17.55
C ARG A 200 -20.65 -6.38 -18.48
N ASP A 201 -20.75 -5.79 -19.67
CA ASP A 201 -21.79 -6.10 -20.66
C ASP A 201 -23.23 -5.99 -20.09
N ASN A 202 -23.44 -5.00 -19.21
CA ASN A 202 -24.68 -4.76 -18.42
C ASN A 202 -25.00 -5.82 -17.34
N GLU A 203 -24.12 -6.79 -17.10
CA GLU A 203 -24.22 -7.74 -16.01
C GLU A 203 -23.54 -7.19 -14.76
N HIS A 204 -24.21 -7.20 -13.60
CA HIS A 204 -23.61 -6.82 -12.32
C HIS A 204 -22.64 -7.90 -11.85
N LEU A 205 -21.40 -7.51 -11.56
CA LEU A 205 -20.34 -8.42 -11.14
C LEU A 205 -20.10 -8.41 -9.63
N GLY A 206 -20.32 -7.27 -8.98
CA GLY A 206 -20.07 -7.15 -7.54
C GLY A 206 -20.00 -5.72 -7.05
N ARG A 207 -19.88 -5.59 -5.72
CA ARG A 207 -19.80 -4.33 -4.99
C ARG A 207 -18.59 -4.28 -4.08
N CYS A 208 -17.93 -3.12 -4.02
CA CYS A 208 -16.76 -2.87 -3.19
C CYS A 208 -16.98 -1.64 -2.29
N TYR A 209 -16.61 -1.74 -1.02
CA TYR A 209 -16.76 -0.67 -0.03
C TYR A 209 -15.43 -0.05 0.40
N ASP A 210 -14.36 -0.83 0.38
CA ASP A 210 -13.06 -0.42 0.89
C ASP A 210 -12.13 -0.01 -0.26
N ASP A 211 -11.34 1.03 -0.04
CA ASP A 211 -10.30 1.43 -0.99
C ASP A 211 -9.18 0.36 -1.02
N PRO A 212 -8.65 0.02 -2.21
CA PRO A 212 -8.73 0.73 -3.50
C PRO A 212 -9.92 0.33 -4.41
N PHE A 213 -11.04 -0.14 -3.85
CA PHE A 213 -12.27 -0.47 -4.57
C PHE A 213 -12.07 -1.47 -5.72
N THR A 214 -11.40 -2.56 -5.42
CA THR A 214 -11.12 -3.64 -6.37
C THR A 214 -12.26 -4.66 -6.35
N LEU A 215 -12.72 -5.09 -7.53
CA LEU A 215 -13.78 -6.11 -7.67
C LEU A 215 -13.38 -7.44 -6.98
N GLY A 216 -12.10 -7.78 -7.01
CA GLY A 216 -11.54 -8.98 -6.41
C GLY A 216 -10.96 -8.74 -5.02
N TYR A 217 -11.48 -7.79 -4.24
CA TYR A 217 -10.90 -7.41 -2.95
C TYR A 217 -10.67 -8.62 -2.01
N ILE A 218 -9.43 -8.78 -1.54
CA ILE A 218 -9.06 -9.71 -0.45
C ILE A 218 -8.61 -8.90 0.78
N ALA A 219 -7.75 -7.90 0.57
CA ALA A 219 -7.29 -6.94 1.55
C ALA A 219 -6.90 -5.62 0.84
N ASN A 220 -6.65 -4.55 1.60
CA ASN A 220 -6.25 -3.25 1.05
C ASN A 220 -4.97 -3.29 0.18
N TRP A 221 -4.15 -4.33 0.29
CA TRP A 221 -2.94 -4.59 -0.49
C TRP A 221 -3.03 -5.80 -1.43
N LEU A 222 -4.12 -6.58 -1.38
CA LEU A 222 -4.23 -7.88 -2.07
C LEU A 222 -5.58 -8.05 -2.76
N GLN A 223 -5.56 -8.58 -3.98
CA GLN A 223 -6.76 -8.81 -4.78
C GLN A 223 -6.68 -10.08 -5.64
N ALA A 224 -7.84 -10.68 -5.86
CA ALA A 224 -8.05 -11.77 -6.80
C ALA A 224 -8.24 -11.22 -8.24
N PRO A 225 -7.83 -11.98 -9.27
CA PRO A 225 -8.10 -11.63 -10.66
C PRO A 225 -9.58 -11.80 -11.03
N CYS A 226 -10.06 -10.97 -11.95
CA CYS A 226 -11.22 -11.31 -12.78
C CYS A 226 -10.75 -12.13 -13.98
N MET A 227 -11.32 -13.31 -14.17
CA MET A 227 -10.87 -14.29 -15.17
C MET A 227 -11.16 -13.94 -16.62
N LYS A 228 -11.95 -12.89 -16.89
CA LYS A 228 -12.32 -12.47 -18.24
C LYS A 228 -12.23 -10.96 -18.36
N ALA A 229 -11.30 -10.47 -19.16
CA ALA A 229 -11.14 -9.02 -19.38
C ALA A 229 -12.03 -8.45 -20.48
N ALA A 230 -12.27 -9.17 -21.58
CA ALA A 230 -13.00 -8.64 -22.72
C ALA A 230 -14.46 -8.30 -22.39
N GLY A 231 -14.91 -7.12 -22.84
CA GLY A 231 -16.28 -6.62 -22.65
C GLY A 231 -16.36 -5.10 -22.47
N GLU A 232 -17.58 -4.59 -22.31
CA GLU A 232 -17.82 -3.22 -21.84
C GLU A 232 -17.92 -3.18 -20.33
N TRP A 233 -16.93 -2.59 -19.68
CA TRP A 233 -16.90 -2.40 -18.24
C TRP A 233 -17.55 -1.07 -17.86
N GLU A 234 -18.26 -1.10 -16.74
CA GLU A 234 -18.77 0.09 -16.07
C GLU A 234 -18.50 -0.02 -14.56
N ALA A 235 -18.00 1.06 -13.97
CA ALA A 235 -18.00 1.28 -12.53
C ALA A 235 -19.01 2.38 -12.20
N VAL A 236 -20.01 2.04 -11.38
CA VAL A 236 -20.99 2.96 -10.82
C VAL A 236 -20.53 3.32 -9.41
N ILE A 237 -20.03 4.53 -9.26
CA ILE A 237 -19.40 5.03 -8.04
C ILE A 237 -20.42 5.85 -7.27
N HIS A 238 -20.83 5.35 -6.11
CA HIS A 238 -21.77 6.00 -5.22
C HIS A 238 -20.99 6.86 -4.22
N MET A 239 -21.19 8.17 -4.29
CA MET A 239 -20.52 9.13 -3.42
C MET A 239 -21.29 9.28 -2.11
N ARG A 240 -20.59 9.63 -1.02
CA ARG A 240 -21.21 9.84 0.31
C ARG A 240 -22.19 11.01 0.36
N ASP A 241 -22.10 11.95 -0.56
CA ASP A 241 -23.04 13.07 -0.70
C ASP A 241 -24.33 12.68 -1.47
N GLY A 242 -24.44 11.41 -1.91
CA GLY A 242 -25.56 10.89 -2.67
C GLY A 242 -25.44 11.04 -4.18
N SER A 243 -24.40 11.71 -4.68
CA SER A 243 -24.13 11.78 -6.12
C SER A 243 -23.61 10.46 -6.68
N ILE A 244 -23.77 10.26 -7.99
CA ILE A 244 -23.34 9.04 -8.70
C ILE A 244 -22.45 9.42 -9.86
N ILE A 245 -21.27 8.82 -9.93
CA ILE A 245 -20.31 8.95 -11.02
C ILE A 245 -20.25 7.63 -11.77
N ARG A 246 -20.23 7.69 -13.11
CA ARG A 246 -20.06 6.50 -13.97
C ARG A 246 -18.74 6.60 -14.72
N ARG A 247 -18.01 5.49 -14.77
CA ARG A 247 -16.79 5.34 -15.56
C ARG A 247 -16.91 4.07 -16.38
N THR A 248 -16.72 4.19 -17.68
CA THR A 248 -16.86 3.08 -18.62
C THR A 248 -15.56 2.84 -19.37
N LYS A 249 -15.26 1.59 -19.68
CA LYS A 249 -14.10 1.22 -20.49
C LYS A 249 -14.40 -0.02 -21.32
N ARG A 250 -14.11 0.04 -22.62
CA ARG A 250 -14.26 -1.11 -23.51
C ARG A 250 -12.92 -1.82 -23.65
N VAL A 251 -12.87 -3.09 -23.25
CA VAL A 251 -11.71 -3.96 -23.43
C VAL A 251 -11.99 -4.90 -24.60
N ARG A 252 -11.12 -4.85 -25.62
CA ARG A 252 -11.21 -5.76 -26.76
C ARG A 252 -10.61 -7.11 -26.39
N ASP A 253 -11.13 -8.16 -27.01
CA ASP A 253 -10.50 -9.47 -26.91
C ASP A 253 -9.13 -9.41 -27.58
N VAL A 254 -8.08 -9.44 -26.76
CA VAL A 254 -6.71 -9.52 -27.25
C VAL A 254 -6.47 -11.01 -27.37
N GLY A 255 -6.72 -11.57 -28.56
CA GLY A 255 -6.59 -13.00 -28.81
C GLY A 255 -5.28 -13.53 -28.25
N SER A 256 -5.34 -14.72 -27.63
CA SER A 256 -4.20 -15.41 -27.03
C SER A 256 -2.97 -15.31 -27.94
N ILE A 257 -1.94 -14.61 -27.47
CA ILE A 257 -0.62 -14.60 -28.12
C ILE A 257 0.08 -15.93 -27.81
#